data_AF-A0A918D5N8-F1
#
_entry.id   AF-A0A918D5N8-F1
#
_cell.length_a   1.000
_cell.length_b   1.000
_cell.length_c   1.000
_cell.angle_alpha   90.00
_cell.angle_beta   90.00
_cell.angle_gamma   90.00
#
_symmetry.space_group_name_H-M   'P 1'
#
loop_
_entity.id
_entity.type
_entity.pdbx_description
1 polymer ?
#
loop_
_entity_poly.entity_id
_entity_poly.type
_entity_poly.pdbx_seq_one_letter_code
_entity_poly.pdbx_strand_id
1 'polypeptide(L)'
;MNILENQILYQCEYCKKSFITKQGAKNHEEKYCYLSPIPKRKWLEKVKSCEHEWETKLSPMAGEEHLLEPDYDYCIHCSVTEMELRKLLNA
;
A
#
# COMPACT_ATOMS: atom_id res chain seq x y z
N MET A 1 3.18 17.96 -17.74
CA MET A 1 3.90 16.86 -18.44
C MET A 1 5.29 17.39 -18.78
N ASN A 2 6.36 16.78 -18.30
CA ASN A 2 7.72 17.15 -18.73
C ASN A 2 8.16 16.14 -19.79
N ILE A 3 7.99 16.53 -21.06
CA ILE A 3 8.44 15.78 -22.23
C ILE A 3 9.85 16.27 -22.54
N LEU A 4 10.86 15.51 -22.11
CA LEU A 4 12.20 15.58 -22.67
C LEU A 4 12.23 14.56 -23.82
N GLU A 5 11.99 15.08 -25.02
CA GLU A 5 12.34 14.51 -26.33
C GLU A 5 12.22 12.97 -26.46
N ASN A 6 11.03 12.49 -26.87
CA ASN A 6 10.83 11.15 -27.45
C ASN A 6 11.28 9.92 -26.63
N GLN A 7 11.45 10.04 -25.31
CA GLN A 7 11.79 8.92 -24.43
C GLN A 7 10.65 8.65 -23.44
N ILE A 8 10.15 7.40 -23.38
CA ILE A 8 9.17 6.98 -22.37
C ILE A 8 9.91 6.84 -21.03
N LEU A 9 9.70 7.80 -20.13
CA LEU A 9 10.22 7.74 -18.77
C LEU A 9 9.25 6.95 -17.87
N TYR A 10 9.80 6.02 -17.10
CA TYR A 10 9.06 5.25 -16.10
C TYR A 10 9.06 6.01 -14.78
N GLN A 11 7.89 6.36 -14.28
CA GLN A 11 7.76 7.09 -13.02
C GLN A 11 7.47 6.13 -11.88
N CYS A 12 8.18 6.31 -10.77
CA CYS A 12 7.89 5.62 -9.53
C CYS A 12 6.54 6.07 -8.97
N GLU A 13 5.65 5.13 -8.66
CA GLU A 13 4.31 5.44 -8.14
C GLU A 13 4.35 6.10 -6.75
N TYR A 14 5.41 5.85 -5.99
CA TYR A 14 5.57 6.36 -4.63
C TYR A 14 6.13 7.79 -4.59
N CYS A 15 7.26 8.06 -5.25
CA CYS A 15 7.97 9.34 -5.16
C CYS A 15 7.93 10.21 -6.42
N LYS A 16 7.30 9.73 -7.51
CA LYS A 16 7.20 10.41 -8.81
C LYS A 16 8.56 10.73 -9.48
N LYS A 17 9.66 10.14 -9.02
CA LYS A 17 10.96 10.21 -9.73
C LYS A 17 10.83 9.48 -11.07
N SER A 18 11.40 10.08 -12.10
CA SER A 18 11.41 9.55 -13.47
C SER A 18 12.70 8.78 -13.71
N PHE A 19 12.59 7.61 -14.34
CA PHE A 19 13.69 6.71 -14.69
C PHE A 19 13.67 6.40 -16.17
N ILE A 20 14.84 6.18 -16.76
CA ILE A 20 14.99 5.90 -18.20
C ILE A 20 14.51 4.47 -18.53
N THR A 21 14.58 3.54 -17.57
CA THR A 21 14.22 2.13 -17.79
C THR A 21 13.14 1.65 -16.82
N LYS A 22 12.29 0.72 -17.29
CA LYS A 22 11.27 0.08 -16.47
C LYS A 22 11.88 -0.64 -15.27
N GLN A 23 12.98 -1.36 -15.51
CA GLN A 23 13.70 -2.07 -14.47
C GLN A 23 14.33 -1.13 -13.44
N GLY A 24 14.79 0.05 -13.87
CA GLY A 24 15.30 1.10 -12.98
C GLY A 24 14.21 1.65 -12.05
N ALA A 25 13.01 1.91 -12.59
CA ALA A 25 11.86 2.30 -11.78
C ALA A 25 11.45 1.22 -10.79
N LYS A 26 11.33 -0.04 -11.25
CA LYS A 26 10.94 -1.17 -10.38
C LYS A 26 11.96 -1.43 -9.26
N ASN A 27 13.25 -1.42 -9.58
CA ASN A 27 14.32 -1.58 -8.57
C ASN A 27 14.34 -0.39 -7.59
N HIS A 28 14.03 0.81 -8.06
CA HIS A 28 13.84 1.96 -7.18
C HIS A 28 12.64 1.76 -6.25
N GLU A 29 11.49 1.34 -6.76
CA GLU A 29 10.30 1.04 -5.99
C GLU A 29 10.57 -0.03 -4.91
N GLU A 30 11.16 -1.17 -5.29
CA GLU A 30 11.38 -2.31 -4.39
C GLU A 30 12.48 -2.07 -3.35
N LYS A 31 13.62 -1.47 -3.74
CA LYS A 31 14.80 -1.38 -2.84
C LYS A 31 14.94 -0.06 -2.12
N TYR A 32 14.48 1.03 -2.71
CA TYR A 32 14.76 2.37 -2.20
C TYR A 32 13.50 3.10 -1.76
N CYS A 33 12.41 2.97 -2.53
CA CYS A 33 11.16 3.64 -2.24
C CYS A 33 10.36 2.88 -1.19
N TYR A 34 10.24 1.55 -1.28
CA TYR A 34 9.52 0.72 -0.31
C TYR A 34 10.10 0.86 1.11
N LEU A 35 11.43 0.95 1.24
CA LEU A 35 12.12 1.20 2.52
C LEU A 35 12.11 2.69 2.92
N SER A 36 11.70 3.59 2.05
CA SER A 36 11.59 5.02 2.35
C SER A 36 10.35 5.28 3.23
N PRO A 37 10.36 6.33 4.06
CA PRO A 37 9.15 6.78 4.75
C PRO A 37 8.03 7.26 3.79
N ILE A 38 8.30 7.42 2.50
CA ILE A 38 7.36 7.95 1.50
C ILE A 38 6.12 7.04 1.32
N PRO A 39 6.23 5.74 0.99
CA PRO A 39 5.09 4.84 0.91
C PRO A 39 4.24 4.83 2.17
N LYS A 40 4.88 4.74 3.35
CA LYS A 40 4.17 4.79 4.63
C LYS A 40 3.42 6.10 4.79
N ARG A 41 4.02 7.24 4.48
CA ARG A 41 3.37 8.56 4.58
C ARG A 41 2.18 8.68 3.63
N LYS A 42 2.31 8.24 2.37
CA LYS A 42 1.19 8.23 1.41
C LYS A 42 0.05 7.32 1.86
N TRP A 43 0.37 6.15 2.39
CA TRP A 43 -0.62 5.24 2.95
C TRP A 43 -1.32 5.90 4.14
N LEU A 44 -0.59 6.56 5.04
CA LEU A 44 -1.19 7.32 6.15
C LEU A 44 -2.11 8.44 5.67
N GLU A 45 -1.72 9.19 4.64
CA GLU A 45 -2.57 10.21 4.04
C GLU A 45 -3.86 9.59 3.47
N LYS A 46 -3.73 8.47 2.74
CA LYS A 46 -4.87 7.72 2.21
C LYS A 46 -5.80 7.22 3.32
N VAL A 47 -5.25 6.67 4.40
CA VAL A 47 -6.02 6.19 5.56
C VAL A 47 -6.77 7.35 6.21
N LYS A 48 -6.11 8.49 6.44
CA LYS A 48 -6.74 9.68 7.05
C LYS A 48 -7.86 10.28 6.21
N SER A 49 -7.76 10.18 4.88
CA SER A 49 -8.78 10.69 3.96
C SER A 49 -9.85 9.66 3.60
N CYS A 50 -9.78 8.44 4.14
CA CYS A 50 -10.67 7.35 3.76
C CYS A 50 -11.97 7.42 4.55
N GLU A 51 -13.09 7.29 3.87
CA GLU A 51 -14.34 6.86 4.50
C GLU A 51 -14.25 5.34 4.67
N HIS A 52 -14.12 4.88 5.92
CA HIS A 52 -13.82 3.48 6.20
C HIS A 52 -15.07 2.60 6.04
N GLU A 53 -14.97 1.63 5.14
CA GLU A 53 -15.94 0.56 4.96
C GLU A 53 -15.26 -0.77 5.29
N TRP A 54 -15.75 -1.45 6.31
CA TRP A 54 -15.08 -2.57 6.95
C TRP A 54 -15.58 -3.92 6.42
N GLU A 55 -14.64 -4.82 6.16
CA GLU A 55 -14.88 -6.22 5.83
C GLU A 55 -14.02 -7.12 6.72
N THR A 56 -14.60 -8.23 7.15
CA THR A 56 -13.91 -9.23 7.96
C THR A 56 -13.15 -10.20 7.06
N LYS A 57 -11.83 -10.26 7.23
CA LYS A 57 -11.01 -11.31 6.63
C LYS A 57 -11.35 -12.65 7.27
N LEU A 58 -11.69 -13.62 6.44
CA LEU A 58 -11.81 -15.01 6.86
C LEU A 58 -10.51 -15.78 6.56
N SER A 59 -10.07 -16.57 7.53
CA SER A 59 -8.87 -17.42 7.43
C SER A 59 -9.23 -18.88 7.72
N PRO A 60 -8.51 -19.87 7.13
CA PRO A 60 -8.78 -21.27 7.41
C PRO A 60 -8.46 -21.63 8.86
N MET A 61 -9.30 -22.46 9.48
CA MET A 61 -9.07 -22.97 10.82
C MET A 61 -7.85 -23.89 10.84
N ALA A 62 -7.01 -23.76 11.87
CA ALA A 62 -5.81 -24.58 12.00
C ALA A 62 -6.17 -26.07 12.15
N GLY A 63 -5.73 -26.90 11.20
CA GLY A 63 -6.05 -28.33 11.16
C GLY A 63 -7.40 -28.66 10.50
N GLU A 64 -8.21 -27.66 10.18
CA GLU A 64 -9.49 -27.80 9.50
C GLU A 64 -9.60 -26.78 8.36
N GLU A 65 -8.75 -26.93 7.33
CA GLU A 65 -8.60 -25.94 6.23
C GLU A 65 -9.89 -25.71 5.42
N HIS A 66 -10.86 -26.61 5.50
CA HIS A 66 -12.17 -26.49 4.85
C HIS A 66 -13.14 -25.55 5.61
N LEU A 67 -12.83 -25.23 6.86
CA LEU A 67 -13.61 -24.33 7.70
C LEU A 67 -12.90 -22.99 7.78
N LEU A 68 -13.68 -21.92 7.66
CA LEU A 68 -13.20 -20.55 7.71
C LEU A 68 -13.65 -19.89 9.00
N GLU A 69 -12.74 -19.18 9.67
CA GLU A 69 -13.02 -18.37 10.84
C GLU A 69 -12.73 -16.88 10.60
N PRO A 70 -13.47 -15.97 11.26
CA PRO A 70 -13.12 -14.55 11.31
C PRO A 70 -11.71 -14.32 11.89
N ASP A 71 -10.85 -13.63 11.14
CA ASP A 71 -9.46 -13.34 11.52
C ASP A 71 -9.29 -11.88 11.96
N TYR A 72 -9.52 -10.93 11.05
CA TYR A 72 -9.43 -9.49 11.35
C TYR A 72 -10.27 -8.64 10.42
N ASP A 73 -10.70 -7.47 10.90
CA ASP A 73 -11.41 -6.48 10.08
C ASP A 73 -10.43 -5.53 9.39
N TYR A 74 -10.67 -5.29 8.10
CA TYR A 74 -9.91 -4.35 7.29
C TYR A 74 -10.83 -3.44 6.46
N CYS A 75 -10.36 -2.24 6.15
CA CYS A 75 -11.08 -1.34 5.26
C CYS A 75 -10.91 -1.79 3.80
N ILE A 76 -12.00 -1.96 3.05
CA ILE A 76 -11.93 -2.40 1.64
C ILE A 76 -11.27 -1.36 0.72
N HIS A 77 -11.30 -0.08 1.09
CA HIS A 77 -10.77 1.02 0.26
C HIS A 77 -9.29 1.33 0.52
N CYS A 78 -8.86 1.28 1.78
CA CYS A 78 -7.49 1.64 2.18
C CYS A 78 -6.68 0.50 2.80
N SER A 79 -7.30 -0.66 3.01
CA SER A 79 -6.69 -1.88 3.55
C SER A 79 -6.08 -1.71 4.94
N VAL A 80 -6.42 -0.64 5.66
CA VAL A 80 -6.04 -0.48 7.07
C VAL A 80 -6.83 -1.48 7.89
N THR A 81 -6.15 -2.17 8.79
CA THR A 81 -6.84 -3.00 9.80
C THR A 81 -7.35 -2.15 10.95
N GLU A 82 -8.36 -2.63 11.67
CA GLU A 82 -8.87 -1.91 12.84
C GLU A 82 -7.76 -1.66 13.88
N MET A 83 -6.89 -2.65 14.10
CA MET A 83 -5.74 -2.55 14.99
C MET A 83 -4.74 -1.47 14.55
N GLU A 84 -4.44 -1.36 13.26
CA GLU A 84 -3.55 -0.33 12.73
C GLU A 84 -4.15 1.05 12.87
N LEU A 85 -5.44 1.23 12.54
CA LEU A 85 -6.11 2.53 12.67
C LEU A 85 -6.10 3.01 14.12
N ARG A 86 -6.37 2.12 15.08
CA ARG A 86 -6.27 2.43 16.52
C ARG A 86 -4.86 2.87 16.90
N LYS A 87 -3.80 2.22 16.40
CA LYS A 87 -2.41 2.64 16.65
C LYS A 87 -2.11 4.03 16.08
N LEU A 88 -2.71 4.39 14.95
CA LEU A 88 -2.51 5.70 14.32
C LEU A 88 -3.24 6.85 15.03
N LEU A 89 -4.38 6.58 15.66
CA LEU A 89 -5.14 7.56 16.43
C LEU A 89 -4.58 7.80 17.84
N ASN A 90 -3.88 6.81 18.40
CA ASN A 90 -3.28 6.86 19.74
C ASN A 90 -1.78 7.23 19.73
N ALA A 91 -1.23 7.64 18.59
CA ALA A 91 0.16 8.06 18.41
C ALA A 91 0.27 9.59 18.27
#